data_AF-A0A1Q4FH82-F1
#
_entry.id   AF-A0A1Q4FH82-F1
#
_cell.length_a   1.000
_cell.length_b   1.000
_cell.length_c   1.000
_cell.angle_alpha   90.00
_cell.angle_beta   90.00
_cell.angle_gamma   90.00
#
_symmetry.space_group_name_H-M   'P 1'
#
loop_
_entity.id
_entity.type
_entity.pdbx_description
1 polymer ?
#
loop_
_entity_poly.entity_id
_entity_poly.type
_entity_poly.pdbx_seq_one_letter_code
_entity_poly.pdbx_strand_id
1 'polypeptide(L)'
;MPGDVILIKEVGGPICGVALAKETWFYDLDFEPLDRIRSKYGDSICGDEEFWAARADASFATLIELAETTTMFPLDANKRDRRGWVSLRSMQLSLAI
;
A
#
# COMPACT_ATOMS: atom_id res chain seq x y z
N MET A 1 5.02 -9.69 -0.16
CA MET A 1 4.40 -11.01 -0.04
C MET A 1 3.32 -10.97 1.03
N PRO A 2 2.37 -11.93 1.05
CA PRO A 2 1.50 -12.10 2.20
C PRO A 2 2.30 -12.13 3.50
N GLY A 3 1.88 -11.34 4.49
CA GLY A 3 2.58 -11.14 5.77
C GLY A 3 3.64 -10.04 5.78
N ASP A 4 3.94 -9.38 4.66
CA ASP A 4 4.84 -8.22 4.68
C ASP A 4 4.24 -7.09 5.51
N VAL A 5 5.07 -6.43 6.31
CA VAL A 5 4.68 -5.26 7.10
C VAL A 5 4.64 -4.02 6.22
N ILE A 6 3.51 -3.32 6.26
CA ILE A 6 3.28 -2.05 5.59
C ILE A 6 3.16 -0.96 6.65
N LEU A 7 4.06 0.02 6.58
CA LEU A 7 4.03 1.20 7.45
C LEU A 7 3.26 2.31 6.74
N ILE A 8 2.23 2.83 7.41
CA ILE A 8 1.34 3.88 6.89
C ILE A 8 1.76 5.22 7.48
N LYS A 9 1.99 6.18 6.61
CA LYS A 9 2.58 7.48 6.94
C LYS A 9 1.75 8.61 6.34
N GLU A 10 1.67 9.73 7.07
CA GLU A 10 1.09 10.98 6.56
C GLU A 10 1.94 11.59 5.43
N VAL A 11 1.30 12.33 4.53
CA VAL A 11 2.04 13.06 3.49
C VAL A 11 2.98 14.07 4.15
N GLY A 12 4.29 13.93 3.92
CA GLY A 12 5.33 14.74 4.58
C GLY A 12 5.50 14.54 6.10
N GLY A 13 4.68 13.70 6.75
CA GLY A 13 4.63 13.54 8.21
C GLY A 13 5.15 12.18 8.72
N PRO A 14 4.84 11.84 9.99
CA PRO A 14 5.29 10.62 10.66
C PRO A 14 4.53 9.36 10.19
N ILE A 15 5.05 8.20 10.58
CA ILE A 15 4.34 6.92 10.48
C ILE A 15 3.30 6.89 11.61
N CYS A 16 2.04 6.67 11.26
CA CYS A 16 0.90 6.68 12.18
C CYS A 16 0.13 5.36 12.20
N GLY A 17 0.49 4.39 11.35
CA GLY A 17 -0.18 3.11 11.30
C GLY A 17 0.69 1.99 10.75
N VAL A 18 0.21 0.78 10.97
CA VAL A 18 0.79 -0.45 10.47
C VAL A 18 -0.31 -1.37 9.94
N ALA A 19 0.01 -2.14 8.92
CA ALA A 19 -0.84 -3.18 8.37
C ALA A 19 0.03 -4.33 7.86
N LEU A 20 -0.60 -5.48 7.62
CA LEU A 20 0.00 -6.59 6.91
C LEU A 20 -0.52 -6.62 5.47
N ALA A 21 0.34 -6.93 4.52
CA ALA A 21 -0.08 -7.32 3.18
C ALA A 21 -0.80 -8.68 3.28
N LYS A 22 -2.08 -8.73 2.94
CA LYS A 22 -2.85 -9.98 2.94
C LYS A 22 -2.71 -10.70 1.60
N GLU A 23 -3.11 -10.02 0.55
CA GLU A 23 -3.07 -10.54 -0.82
C GLU A 23 -2.65 -9.43 -1.78
N THR A 24 -2.11 -9.80 -2.93
CA THR A 24 -1.61 -8.83 -3.92
C THR A 24 -2.01 -9.28 -5.31
N TRP A 25 -2.59 -8.37 -6.08
CA TRP A 25 -2.96 -8.60 -7.47
C TRP A 25 -2.21 -7.64 -8.38
N PHE A 26 -1.85 -8.12 -9.56
CA PHE A 26 -1.20 -7.36 -10.62
C PHE A 26 -2.08 -7.42 -11.85
N TYR A 27 -2.45 -6.27 -12.38
CA TYR A 27 -3.32 -6.13 -13.54
C TYR A 27 -2.59 -5.40 -14.65
N ASP A 28 -2.74 -5.94 -15.86
CA ASP A 28 -2.51 -5.23 -17.11
C ASP A 28 -3.84 -4.56 -17.49
N LEU A 29 -3.84 -3.23 -17.53
CA LEU A 29 -5.06 -2.42 -17.69
C LEU A 29 -5.59 -2.39 -19.12
N ASP A 30 -4.81 -2.87 -20.09
CA ASP A 30 -5.30 -3.11 -21.45
C ASP A 30 -6.25 -4.31 -21.50
N PHE A 31 -6.11 -5.26 -20.56
CA PHE A 31 -6.94 -6.48 -20.47
C PHE A 31 -7.94 -6.47 -19.31
N GLU A 32 -7.62 -5.80 -18.21
CA GLU A 32 -8.52 -5.59 -17.07
C GLU A 32 -8.74 -4.07 -16.86
N PRO A 33 -9.77 -3.49 -17.51
CA PRO A 33 -10.00 -2.05 -17.45
C PRO A 33 -10.14 -1.52 -16.03
N LEU A 34 -9.64 -0.31 -15.80
CA LEU A 34 -9.68 0.37 -14.51
C LEU A 34 -11.10 0.47 -13.92
N ASP A 35 -12.13 0.62 -14.75
CA ASP A 35 -13.53 0.63 -14.31
C ASP A 35 -13.99 -0.68 -13.66
N ARG A 36 -13.45 -1.82 -14.09
CA ARG A 36 -13.77 -3.12 -13.47
C ARG A 36 -13.10 -3.25 -12.11
N ILE A 37 -11.86 -2.76 -11.99
CA ILE A 37 -11.17 -2.64 -10.69
C ILE A 37 -11.95 -1.71 -9.76
N ARG A 38 -12.36 -0.53 -10.26
CA ARG A 38 -13.16 0.45 -9.50
C ARG A 38 -14.48 -0.15 -9.03
N SER A 39 -15.20 -0.86 -9.89
CA SER A 39 -16.47 -1.50 -9.52
C SER A 39 -16.29 -2.60 -8.47
N LYS A 40 -15.18 -3.33 -8.49
CA LYS A 40 -14.94 -4.46 -7.59
C LYS A 40 -14.35 -4.06 -6.24
N TYR A 41 -13.46 -3.07 -6.24
CA TYR A 41 -12.64 -2.72 -5.08
C TYR A 41 -12.79 -1.26 -4.64
N GLY A 42 -13.61 -0.46 -5.33
CA GLY A 42 -13.71 0.98 -5.11
C GLY A 42 -14.02 1.37 -3.67
N ASP A 43 -14.98 0.68 -3.06
CA ASP A 43 -15.38 0.90 -1.66
C ASP A 43 -14.22 0.66 -0.68
N SER A 44 -13.33 -0.30 -0.97
CA SER A 44 -12.17 -0.61 -0.12
C SER A 44 -10.95 0.27 -0.39
N ILE A 45 -10.80 0.76 -1.63
CA ILE A 45 -9.72 1.68 -2.02
C ILE A 45 -9.97 3.09 -1.47
N CYS A 46 -11.24 3.44 -1.22
CA CYS A 46 -11.66 4.75 -0.71
C CYS A 46 -11.18 5.92 -1.59
N GLY A 47 -11.05 5.69 -2.91
CA GLY A 47 -10.64 6.70 -3.88
C GLY A 47 -11.82 7.51 -4.40
N ASP A 48 -11.67 8.83 -4.44
CA ASP A 48 -12.63 9.77 -5.04
C ASP A 48 -12.48 9.87 -6.57
N GLU A 49 -13.31 10.68 -7.22
CA GLU A 49 -13.26 10.85 -8.69
C GLU A 49 -11.89 11.35 -9.17
N GLU A 50 -11.24 12.24 -8.43
CA GLU A 50 -9.92 12.75 -8.80
C GLU A 50 -8.86 11.64 -8.75
N PHE A 51 -8.92 10.77 -7.73
CA PHE A 51 -8.06 9.59 -7.62
C PHE A 51 -8.18 8.68 -8.86
N TRP A 52 -9.40 8.41 -9.31
CA TRP A 52 -9.64 7.54 -10.46
C TRP A 52 -9.24 8.21 -11.78
N ALA A 53 -9.59 9.48 -11.97
CA ALA A 53 -9.23 10.25 -13.16
C ALA A 53 -7.70 10.34 -13.33
N ALA A 54 -6.96 10.57 -12.26
CA ALA A 54 -5.49 10.64 -12.28
C ALA A 54 -4.81 9.32 -12.70
N ARG A 55 -5.55 8.20 -12.75
CA ARG A 55 -5.06 6.86 -13.10
C ARG A 55 -5.63 6.35 -14.42
N ALA A 56 -6.45 7.13 -15.12
CA ALA A 56 -7.13 6.70 -16.34
C ALA A 56 -6.17 6.26 -17.45
N ASP A 57 -4.97 6.87 -17.52
CA ASP A 57 -3.96 6.58 -18.54
C ASP A 57 -2.90 5.55 -18.07
N ALA A 58 -3.10 4.89 -16.93
CA ALA A 58 -2.16 3.88 -16.44
C ALA A 58 -2.26 2.59 -17.27
N SER A 59 -1.11 1.98 -17.58
CA SER A 59 -1.07 0.67 -18.26
C SER A 59 -1.11 -0.52 -17.30
N PHE A 60 -0.76 -0.30 -16.02
CA PHE A 60 -0.70 -1.37 -15.02
C PHE A 60 -1.25 -0.90 -13.68
N ALA A 61 -1.85 -1.81 -12.93
CA ALA A 61 -2.24 -1.59 -11.55
C ALA A 61 -1.72 -2.71 -10.64
N THR A 62 -1.28 -2.34 -9.44
CA THR A 62 -1.02 -3.29 -8.35
C THR A 62 -1.97 -2.97 -7.21
N LEU A 63 -2.71 -3.96 -6.76
CA LEU A 63 -3.59 -3.85 -5.60
C LEU A 63 -3.00 -4.68 -4.47
N ILE A 64 -2.96 -4.11 -3.27
CA ILE A 64 -2.55 -4.81 -2.05
C ILE A 64 -3.73 -4.73 -1.08
N GLU A 65 -4.28 -5.89 -0.73
CA GLU A 65 -5.26 -5.96 0.35
C GLU A 65 -4.53 -5.85 1.70
N LEU A 66 -5.05 -4.99 2.58
CA LEU A 66 -4.49 -4.79 3.92
C LEU A 66 -5.23 -5.66 4.93
N ALA A 67 -4.49 -6.28 5.85
CA ALA A 67 -5.01 -6.97 7.03
C ALA A 67 -4.42 -6.38 8.31
N GLU A 68 -5.10 -6.60 9.43
CA GLU A 68 -4.64 -6.22 10.78
C GLU A 68 -4.23 -4.74 10.91
N THR A 69 -4.95 -3.87 10.20
CA THR A 69 -4.70 -2.43 10.20
C THR A 69 -4.85 -1.85 11.60
N THR A 70 -3.79 -1.26 12.12
CA THR A 70 -3.76 -0.68 13.47
C THR A 70 -3.10 0.69 13.45
N THR A 71 -3.70 1.64 14.15
CA THR A 71 -3.09 2.95 14.43
C THR A 71 -2.03 2.82 15.51
N MET A 72 -0.94 3.57 15.39
CA MET A 72 0.13 3.58 16.38
C MET A 72 0.53 5.01 16.76
N PHE A 73 1.30 5.14 17.85
CA PHE A 73 1.90 6.42 18.19
C PHE A 73 2.79 6.92 17.04
N PRO A 74 2.71 8.23 16.71
CA PRO A 74 3.52 8.80 15.63
C PRO A 74 5.00 8.49 15.79
N LEU A 75 5.58 7.87 14.76
CA LEU A 75 6.99 7.53 14.69
C LEU A 75 7.66 8.30 13.55
N ASP A 76 8.60 9.16 13.90
CA ASP A 76 9.42 9.88 12.93
C ASP A 76 10.37 8.92 12.22
N ALA A 77 10.22 8.80 10.90
CA ALA A 77 11.13 8.03 10.06
C ALA A 77 12.08 8.96 9.31
N ASN A 78 13.34 9.03 9.73
CA ASN A 78 14.39 9.73 8.97
C ASN A 78 14.93 8.85 7.83
N LYS A 79 14.01 8.25 7.05
CA LYS A 79 14.36 7.45 5.88
C LYS A 79 14.69 8.39 4.72
N ARG A 80 15.98 8.48 4.41
CA ARG A 80 16.50 9.34 3.32
C ARG A 80 16.72 8.61 2.00
N ASP A 81 16.63 7.28 2.01
CA ASP A 81 16.73 6.49 0.79
C ASP A 81 15.37 6.43 0.09
N ARG A 82 15.37 6.54 -1.25
CA ARG A 82 14.16 6.62 -2.09
C ARG A 82 13.48 5.25 -2.31
N ARG A 83 13.87 4.20 -1.59
CA ARG A 83 13.31 2.86 -1.79
C ARG A 83 11.97 2.75 -1.06
N GLY A 84 10.91 2.50 -1.80
CA GLY A 84 9.57 2.25 -1.22
C GLY A 84 9.51 0.94 -0.43
N TRP A 85 10.28 -0.07 -0.82
CA TRP A 85 10.36 -1.38 -0.15
C TRP A 85 11.78 -1.68 0.29
N VAL A 86 11.92 -2.29 1.47
CA VAL A 86 13.20 -2.78 1.99
C VAL A 86 13.03 -4.19 2.51
N SER A 87 13.89 -5.11 2.05
CA SER A 87 13.99 -6.43 2.68
C SER A 87 14.62 -6.26 4.06
N LEU A 88 13.90 -6.67 5.10
CA LEU A 88 14.44 -6.72 6.45
C LEU A 88 15.47 -7.84 6.55
N ARG A 89 16.61 -7.56 7.18
CA ARG A 89 17.60 -8.58 7.51
C ARG A 89 17.16 -9.35 8.75
N SER A 90 17.75 -10.51 9.02
CA SER A 90 17.41 -11.37 10.16
C SER A 90 17.40 -10.65 11.51
N MET A 91 18.32 -9.71 11.73
CA MET A 91 18.39 -8.90 12.96
C MET A 91 17.26 -7.86 13.08
N GLN A 92 16.63 -7.48 11.98
CA GLN A 92 15.50 -6.56 11.96
C GLN A 92 14.17 -7.32 12.10
N LEU A 93 14.10 -8.56 11.61
CA LEU A 93 12.94 -9.45 11.81
C LEU A 93 12.70 -9.76 13.29
N SER A 94 13.75 -9.87 14.12
CA SER A 94 13.60 -10.13 15.56
C SER A 94 12.98 -8.98 16.34
N LEU A 95 12.78 -7.81 15.72
CA LEU A 95 12.12 -6.64 16.31
C LEU A 95 10.64 -6.52 15.91
N ALA A 96 10.16 -7.37 15.01
CA ALA A 96 8.76 -7.40 14.54
C ALA A 96 7.89 -8.36 15.36
N ILE A 97 8.33 -8.73 16.57
CA ILE A 97 7.67 -9.66 17.50
C ILE A 97 6.83 -8.87 18.50
#